data_AF-A0A3M1VAK5-F1
#
_entry.id   AF-A0A3M1VAK5-F1
#
_cell.length_a   1.000
_cell.length_b   1.000
_cell.length_c   1.000
_cell.angle_alpha   90.00
_cell.angle_beta   90.00
_cell.angle_gamma   90.00
#
_symmetry.space_group_name_H-M   'P 1'
#
loop_
_entity.id
_entity.type
_entity.pdbx_description
1 polymer ?
#
loop_
_entity_poly.entity_id
_entity_poly.type
_entity_poly.pdbx_seq_one_letter_code
_entity_poly.pdbx_strand_id
1 'polypeptide(L)'
;MLVELRALLDAVAAGRSVVFTELVETRGSTPQKPGAMMLVFPDGRQVGTLGGGCVEAEVKRRALRSVRTAGAELLTFRLDSDYGWDDGLICGGRMRMLVDALPAGTDASYYQSLWRALAAGRGATEAVVIEPQHGAPGIEGARWLFDADGRLIAVRDADPLAAEDIARSLRPLEDRPRPYAQGGVAFVPHFPRARLLIVGAGHVGQRVADLAGDLDFDVWVLDDRGEYCNRERFPKAQCLIVGPMDAALRRLRGETCEEPVRVEWHTPLDEREVGEQQRGKAAGAAGPPEHDRSHVFPRIDHHTYCLIVTRGHHHDEEALYYLAESEARYVGLIGSRRKIKLIFGDLLREGIAPEALRRVHAPLGIDIGSQTVPEIAVSICAELVAHRNLGSVPPGYRRPSLMDELEANDRRNADAAVSCQSETSPVTSAGTAGGGAKGGDRDAPMERSDS
;
A
#
# COMPACT_ATOMS: atom_id res chain seq x y z
N MET A 1 -6.29 14.14 -0.10
CA MET A 1 -5.42 15.14 0.59
C MET A 1 -4.82 16.20 -0.34
N LEU A 2 -4.18 15.83 -1.46
CA LEU A 2 -3.55 16.83 -2.35
C LEU A 2 -4.55 17.86 -2.91
N VAL A 3 -5.75 17.41 -3.28
CA VAL A 3 -6.84 18.25 -3.79
C VAL A 3 -7.31 19.23 -2.72
N GLU A 4 -7.50 18.75 -1.49
CA GLU A 4 -7.92 19.55 -0.35
C GLU A 4 -6.86 20.61 -0.02
N LEU A 5 -5.60 20.21 0.17
CA LEU A 5 -4.51 21.16 0.47
C LEU A 5 -4.35 22.19 -0.65
N ARG A 6 -4.52 21.79 -1.91
CA ARG A 6 -4.52 22.73 -3.04
C ARG A 6 -5.64 23.76 -2.92
N ALA A 7 -6.87 23.30 -2.65
CA ALA A 7 -8.02 24.18 -2.46
C ALA A 7 -7.84 25.14 -1.26
N LEU A 8 -7.18 24.71 -0.18
CA LEU A 8 -6.82 25.57 0.95
C LEU A 8 -5.84 26.66 0.51
N LEU A 9 -4.74 26.28 -0.15
CA LEU A 9 -3.71 27.22 -0.60
C LEU A 9 -4.26 28.24 -1.59
N ASP A 10 -5.10 27.81 -2.54
CA ASP A 10 -5.75 28.69 -3.51
C ASP A 10 -6.78 29.63 -2.82
N ALA A 11 -7.39 29.22 -1.71
CA ALA A 11 -8.27 30.09 -0.92
C ALA A 11 -7.48 31.18 -0.20
N VAL A 12 -6.40 30.81 0.50
CA VAL A 12 -5.55 31.75 1.24
C VAL A 12 -4.87 32.73 0.29
N ALA A 13 -4.35 32.26 -0.85
CA ALA A 13 -3.73 33.11 -1.87
C ALA A 13 -4.72 34.13 -2.47
N ALA A 14 -6.01 33.78 -2.54
CA ALA A 14 -7.08 34.68 -2.96
C ALA A 14 -7.59 35.61 -1.84
N GLY A 15 -6.92 35.64 -0.68
CA GLY A 15 -7.34 36.46 0.47
C GLY A 15 -8.67 36.01 1.08
N ARG A 16 -9.03 34.72 0.94
CA ARG A 16 -10.28 34.16 1.48
C ARG A 16 -10.00 33.34 2.73
N SER A 17 -10.90 33.42 3.70
CA SER A 17 -10.85 32.56 4.87
C SER A 17 -11.22 31.11 4.53
N VAL A 18 -10.60 30.17 5.23
CA VAL A 18 -10.89 28.74 5.15
C VAL A 18 -10.60 28.09 6.50
N VAL A 19 -11.30 27.02 6.85
CA VAL A 19 -11.01 26.21 8.03
C VAL A 19 -10.55 24.84 7.58
N PHE A 20 -9.37 24.44 8.04
CA PHE A 20 -8.84 23.09 7.89
C PHE A 20 -9.31 22.23 9.06
N THR A 21 -9.82 21.04 8.78
CA THR A 21 -10.18 20.09 9.82
C THR A 21 -9.58 18.72 9.55
N GLU A 22 -9.16 18.04 10.60
CA GLU A 22 -8.54 16.73 10.50
C GLU A 22 -8.81 15.88 11.75
N LEU A 23 -9.10 14.59 11.54
CA LEU A 23 -9.11 13.61 12.60
C LEU A 23 -7.67 13.29 13.01
N VAL A 24 -7.26 13.66 14.22
CA VAL A 24 -5.88 13.49 14.68
C VAL A 24 -5.70 12.33 15.65
N GLU A 25 -6.76 11.93 16.37
CA GLU A 25 -6.73 10.78 17.27
C GLU A 25 -8.07 10.06 17.29
N THR A 26 -8.02 8.72 17.33
CA THR A 26 -9.15 7.87 17.67
C THR A 26 -8.78 6.91 18.78
N ARG A 27 -9.69 6.65 19.73
CA ARG A 27 -9.59 5.52 20.67
C ARG A 27 -10.86 4.68 20.61
N GLY A 28 -10.72 3.37 20.61
CA GLY A 28 -11.85 2.45 20.45
C GLY A 28 -12.42 2.44 19.02
N SER A 29 -13.66 1.97 18.90
CA SER A 29 -14.35 1.81 17.61
C SER A 29 -14.88 3.16 17.12
N THR A 30 -14.41 3.56 15.95
CA THR A 30 -14.71 4.87 15.34
C THR A 30 -14.89 4.67 13.83
N PRO A 31 -15.80 5.41 13.18
CA PRO A 31 -16.17 5.20 11.77
C PRO A 31 -15.05 5.59 10.80
N GLN A 32 -14.15 6.48 11.23
CA GLN A 32 -13.00 6.93 10.44
C GLN A 32 -11.69 6.82 11.21
N LYS A 33 -10.58 6.91 10.47
CA LYS A 33 -9.22 6.84 11.02
C LYS A 33 -8.51 8.19 10.92
N PRO A 34 -7.53 8.46 11.80
CA PRO A 34 -6.78 9.70 11.72
C PRO A 34 -6.14 9.93 10.34
N GLY A 35 -6.08 11.19 9.93
CA GLY A 35 -5.74 11.64 8.57
C GLY A 35 -6.96 11.94 7.69
N ALA A 36 -8.17 11.53 8.09
CA ALA A 36 -9.41 12.00 7.45
C ALA A 36 -9.54 13.51 7.63
N MET A 37 -9.79 14.24 6.53
CA MET A 37 -9.74 15.69 6.51
C MET A 37 -10.89 16.32 5.73
N MET A 38 -11.21 17.55 6.11
CA MET A 38 -12.27 18.33 5.49
C MET A 38 -11.95 19.82 5.58
N LEU A 39 -12.16 20.55 4.49
CA LEU A 39 -12.16 22.01 4.48
C LEU A 39 -13.57 22.55 4.60
N VAL A 40 -13.72 23.65 5.34
CA VAL A 40 -14.97 24.39 5.46
C VAL A 40 -14.74 25.84 5.08
N PHE A 41 -15.57 26.35 4.17
CA PHE A 41 -15.52 27.73 3.69
C PHE A 41 -16.61 28.59 4.38
N PRO A 42 -16.45 29.92 4.44
CA PRO A 42 -17.42 30.82 5.09
C PRO A 42 -18.85 30.74 4.52
N ASP A 43 -18.99 30.33 3.26
CA ASP A 43 -20.27 30.15 2.57
C ASP A 43 -20.94 28.79 2.90
N GLY A 44 -20.34 27.98 3.77
CA GLY A 44 -20.80 26.64 4.11
C GLY A 44 -20.40 25.56 3.10
N ARG A 45 -19.68 25.92 2.03
CA ARG A 45 -19.10 24.94 1.10
C ARG A 45 -18.04 24.11 1.82
N GLN A 46 -17.89 22.87 1.35
CA GLN A 46 -16.99 21.87 1.92
C GLN A 46 -16.19 21.19 0.82
N VAL A 47 -14.95 20.80 1.12
CA VAL A 47 -14.11 19.95 0.27
C VAL A 47 -13.49 18.86 1.16
N GLY A 48 -13.57 17.59 0.76
CA GLY A 48 -13.21 16.46 1.62
C GLY A 48 -14.34 16.06 2.60
N THR A 49 -14.10 15.02 3.39
CA THR A 49 -15.06 14.45 4.34
C THR A 49 -14.34 13.85 5.55
N LEU A 50 -15.00 13.92 6.70
CA LEU A 50 -14.58 13.26 7.95
C LEU A 50 -15.28 11.90 8.14
N GLY A 51 -15.95 11.39 7.10
CA GLY A 51 -16.73 10.14 7.13
C GLY A 51 -18.25 10.35 7.20
N GLY A 52 -18.74 11.59 7.11
CA GLY A 52 -20.17 11.92 7.14
C GLY A 52 -20.81 11.84 8.53
N GLY A 53 -22.13 11.96 8.57
CA GLY A 53 -22.93 11.85 9.80
C GLY A 53 -22.89 13.09 10.70
N CYS A 54 -23.36 12.93 11.93
CA CYS A 54 -23.56 14.03 12.88
C CYS A 54 -22.24 14.61 13.43
N VAL A 55 -21.16 13.81 13.53
CA VAL A 55 -19.83 14.33 13.89
C VAL A 55 -19.34 15.32 12.85
N GLU A 56 -19.41 14.98 11.56
CA GLU A 56 -19.01 15.89 10.48
C GLU A 56 -19.86 17.18 10.50
N ALA A 57 -21.17 17.06 10.71
CA ALA A 57 -22.07 18.20 10.80
C ALA A 57 -21.75 19.12 11.99
N GLU A 58 -21.38 18.57 13.15
CA GLU A 58 -20.96 19.38 14.30
C GLU A 58 -19.60 20.04 14.08
N VAL A 59 -18.61 19.31 13.55
CA VAL A 59 -17.31 19.89 13.18
C VAL A 59 -17.51 21.05 12.20
N LYS A 60 -18.35 20.88 11.18
CA LYS A 60 -18.69 21.94 10.22
C LYS A 60 -19.35 23.15 10.89
N ARG A 61 -20.31 22.93 11.79
CA ARG A 61 -20.93 24.01 12.57
C ARG A 61 -19.92 24.75 13.44
N ARG A 62 -18.95 24.05 14.02
CA ARG A 62 -17.89 24.66 14.84
C ARG A 62 -16.88 25.43 13.99
N ALA A 63 -16.46 24.86 12.86
CA ALA A 63 -15.59 25.51 11.88
C ALA A 63 -16.19 26.84 11.38
N LEU A 64 -17.49 26.87 11.04
CA LEU A 64 -18.15 28.11 10.62
C LEU A 64 -18.17 29.20 11.71
N ARG A 65 -18.16 28.80 13.00
CA ARG A 65 -18.06 29.75 14.13
C ARG A 65 -16.64 30.26 14.33
N SER A 66 -15.62 29.43 14.09
CA SER A 66 -14.20 29.78 14.29
C SER A 66 -13.54 30.46 13.09
N VAL A 67 -14.16 30.45 11.90
CA VAL A 67 -13.57 30.94 10.63
C VAL A 67 -13.00 32.38 10.65
N ARG A 68 -13.39 33.20 11.63
CA ARG A 68 -12.92 34.59 11.81
C ARG A 68 -11.80 34.75 12.85
N THR A 69 -11.54 33.73 13.65
CA THR A 69 -10.57 33.75 14.74
C THR A 69 -9.44 32.80 14.38
N ALA A 70 -8.24 33.32 14.12
CA ALA A 70 -7.09 32.50 13.76
C ALA A 70 -6.70 31.57 14.92
N GLY A 71 -6.23 30.36 14.56
CA GLY A 71 -5.70 29.39 15.51
C GLY A 71 -6.39 28.02 15.41
N ALA A 72 -5.81 27.06 16.13
CA ALA A 72 -6.29 25.70 16.23
C ALA A 72 -7.09 25.46 17.53
N GLU A 73 -8.12 24.64 17.45
CA GLU A 73 -8.90 24.08 18.57
C GLU A 73 -9.00 22.56 18.37
N LEU A 74 -8.97 21.76 19.45
CA LEU A 74 -9.37 20.35 19.38
C LEU A 74 -10.79 20.14 19.89
N LEU A 75 -11.59 19.48 19.08
CA LEU A 75 -12.91 19.00 19.47
C LEU A 75 -12.82 17.53 19.84
N THR A 76 -13.26 17.19 21.05
CA THR A 76 -13.34 15.80 21.50
C THR A 76 -14.78 15.30 21.42
N PHE A 77 -14.99 14.25 20.63
CA PHE A 77 -16.28 13.57 20.49
C PHE A 77 -16.23 12.21 21.19
N ARG A 78 -17.21 11.92 22.05
CA ARG A 78 -17.43 10.60 22.64
C ARG A 78 -18.64 9.99 21.92
N LEU A 79 -18.46 8.81 21.35
CA LEU A 79 -19.49 8.10 20.59
C LEU A 79 -20.23 7.12 21.50
N ASP A 80 -20.64 7.58 22.68
CA ASP A 80 -21.38 6.78 23.66
C ASP A 80 -22.90 6.91 23.47
N SER A 81 -23.64 5.97 24.05
CA SER A 81 -25.11 5.86 23.94
C SER A 81 -25.88 7.03 24.56
N ASP A 82 -25.21 7.89 25.33
CA ASP A 82 -25.83 9.03 26.03
C ASP A 82 -25.82 10.31 25.17
N TYR A 83 -25.16 10.30 24.00
CA TYR A 83 -25.36 11.31 22.97
C TYR A 83 -26.65 11.03 22.18
N GLY A 84 -27.78 11.47 22.75
CA GLY A 84 -29.00 11.81 22.01
C GLY A 84 -29.64 10.69 21.18
N TRP A 85 -30.74 10.16 21.70
CA TRP A 85 -31.62 9.12 21.13
C TRP A 85 -32.34 9.46 19.81
N ASP A 86 -31.71 10.20 18.88
CA ASP A 86 -32.19 10.39 17.51
C ASP A 86 -31.08 10.28 16.40
N ASP A 87 -29.78 10.28 16.72
CA ASP A 87 -28.72 10.52 15.71
C ASP A 87 -27.64 9.41 15.52
N GLY A 88 -27.86 8.18 16.01
CA GLY A 88 -27.20 6.98 15.45
C GLY A 88 -25.69 6.76 15.70
N LEU A 89 -25.07 7.36 16.73
CA LEU A 89 -23.66 7.11 17.08
C LEU A 89 -23.50 6.00 18.12
N ILE A 90 -23.44 4.73 17.68
CA ILE A 90 -23.32 3.55 18.58
C ILE A 90 -21.86 3.03 18.65
N CYS A 91 -20.89 3.74 18.06
CA CYS A 91 -19.55 3.18 17.87
C CYS A 91 -18.70 3.03 19.16
N GLY A 92 -19.07 3.64 20.29
CA GLY A 92 -18.43 3.44 21.60
C GLY A 92 -17.00 3.99 21.74
N GLY A 93 -16.45 4.62 20.70
CA GLY A 93 -15.11 5.20 20.69
C GLY A 93 -15.06 6.69 21.03
N ARG A 94 -13.84 7.24 21.00
CA ARG A 94 -13.55 8.66 21.14
C ARG A 94 -12.77 9.15 19.93
N MET A 95 -13.10 10.34 19.44
CA MET A 95 -12.41 11.00 18.33
C MET A 95 -11.93 12.39 18.76
N ARG A 96 -10.76 12.81 18.28
CA ARG A 96 -10.29 14.19 18.40
C ARG A 96 -10.12 14.81 17.03
N MET A 97 -10.81 15.92 16.81
CA MET A 97 -10.78 16.67 15.55
C MET A 97 -10.01 17.96 15.76
N LEU A 98 -8.95 18.14 15.00
CA LEU A 98 -8.32 19.43 14.81
C LEU A 98 -9.22 20.32 13.96
N VAL A 99 -9.45 21.54 14.43
CA VAL A 99 -10.14 22.60 13.69
C VAL A 99 -9.23 23.80 13.69
N ASP A 100 -8.63 24.09 12.54
CA ASP A 100 -7.67 25.15 12.36
C ASP A 100 -8.22 26.22 11.41
N ALA A 101 -8.52 27.39 11.96
CA ALA A 101 -9.08 28.49 11.22
C ALA A 101 -7.97 29.36 10.61
N LEU A 102 -8.07 29.56 9.30
CA LEU A 102 -7.22 30.46 8.53
C LEU A 102 -8.06 31.64 7.99
N PRO A 103 -8.27 32.70 8.79
CA PRO A 103 -8.78 33.96 8.27
C PRO A 103 -7.95 34.51 7.09
N ALA A 104 -8.54 35.37 6.27
CA ALA A 104 -7.83 36.08 5.22
C ALA A 104 -6.53 36.74 5.74
N GLY A 105 -5.41 36.50 5.05
CA GLY A 105 -4.09 37.01 5.44
C GLY A 105 -3.32 36.13 6.45
N THR A 106 -3.89 35.02 6.91
CA THR A 106 -3.17 34.04 7.74
C THR A 106 -2.03 33.39 6.97
N ASP A 107 -0.89 33.19 7.62
CA ASP A 107 0.21 32.43 7.04
C ASP A 107 -0.19 30.96 6.84
N ALA A 108 -0.01 30.47 5.61
CA ALA A 108 -0.26 29.10 5.20
C ALA A 108 1.03 28.32 4.84
N SER A 109 2.20 28.84 5.23
CA SER A 109 3.50 28.21 5.01
C SER A 109 3.56 26.75 5.46
N TYR A 110 2.95 26.42 6.61
CA TYR A 110 2.80 25.06 7.11
C TYR A 110 2.13 24.12 6.10
N TYR A 111 0.95 24.50 5.62
CA TYR A 111 0.18 23.72 4.65
C TYR A 111 0.88 23.68 3.28
N GLN A 112 1.62 24.74 2.93
CA GLN A 112 2.42 24.76 1.72
C GLN A 112 3.56 23.72 1.79
N SER A 113 4.23 23.60 2.94
CA SER A 113 5.26 22.58 3.17
C SER A 113 4.67 21.16 3.12
N LEU A 114 3.51 20.93 3.74
CA LEU A 114 2.81 19.65 3.68
C LEU A 114 2.43 19.27 2.25
N TRP A 115 1.81 20.22 1.51
CA TRP A 115 1.46 20.00 0.11
C TRP A 115 2.69 19.69 -0.75
N ARG A 116 3.81 20.42 -0.58
CA ARG A 116 5.06 20.19 -1.32
C ARG A 116 5.63 18.80 -1.04
N ALA A 117 5.62 18.35 0.21
CA ALA A 117 6.14 17.03 0.58
C ALA A 117 5.32 15.90 -0.06
N LEU A 118 3.99 16.02 -0.06
CA LEU A 118 3.08 15.05 -0.67
C LEU A 118 3.13 15.09 -2.20
N ALA A 119 3.15 16.29 -2.80
CA ALA A 119 3.20 16.45 -4.25
C ALA A 119 4.52 15.93 -4.86
N ALA A 120 5.61 16.00 -4.08
CA ALA A 120 6.89 15.40 -4.42
C ALA A 120 6.95 13.88 -4.19
N GLY A 121 5.88 13.24 -3.70
CA GLY A 121 5.82 11.80 -3.46
C GLY A 121 6.69 11.33 -2.28
N ARG A 122 7.11 12.22 -1.38
CA ARG A 122 7.93 11.86 -0.21
C ARG A 122 7.10 11.52 1.02
N GLY A 123 5.90 12.09 1.15
CA GLY A 123 5.12 12.00 2.38
C GLY A 123 5.67 12.88 3.50
N ALA A 124 4.98 12.89 4.64
CA ALA A 124 5.35 13.66 5.83
C ALA A 124 4.63 13.11 7.07
N THR A 125 5.09 13.46 8.27
CA THR A 125 4.37 13.20 9.53
C THR A 125 4.03 14.50 10.23
N GLU A 126 2.74 14.71 10.50
CA GLU A 126 2.29 15.78 11.39
C GLU A 126 2.35 15.29 12.84
N ALA A 127 2.94 16.10 13.72
CA ALA A 127 2.92 15.88 15.16
C ALA A 127 2.07 16.98 15.80
N VAL A 128 0.91 16.61 16.36
CA VAL A 128 -0.14 17.52 16.86
C VAL A 128 -0.26 17.40 18.37
N VAL A 129 -0.12 18.51 19.10
CA VAL A 129 -0.35 18.54 20.54
C VAL A 129 -1.84 18.30 20.82
N ILE A 130 -2.15 17.20 21.50
CA ILE A 130 -3.53 16.81 21.86
C ILE A 130 -3.83 16.89 23.36
N GLU A 131 -2.80 16.82 24.21
CA GLU A 131 -2.93 16.90 25.66
C GLU A 131 -1.65 17.56 26.25
N PRO A 132 -1.52 18.90 26.22
CA PRO A 132 -0.34 19.61 26.72
C PRO A 132 -0.02 19.26 28.18
N GLN A 133 -1.04 19.00 28.99
CA GLN A 133 -0.91 18.57 30.38
C GLN A 133 -0.20 17.22 30.58
N HIS A 134 -0.07 16.40 29.54
CA HIS A 134 0.62 15.10 29.59
C HIS A 134 2.06 15.17 29.05
N GLY A 135 2.69 16.34 29.13
CA GLY A 135 4.11 16.53 28.81
C GLY A 135 4.37 16.95 27.36
N ALA A 136 3.32 17.24 26.58
CA ALA A 136 3.50 17.79 25.24
C ALA A 136 3.89 19.28 25.32
N PRO A 137 4.93 19.71 24.57
CA PRO A 137 5.38 21.09 24.58
C PRO A 137 4.37 22.01 23.88
N GLY A 138 4.11 23.18 24.44
CA GLY A 138 3.26 24.20 23.83
C GLY A 138 1.78 24.11 24.19
N ILE A 139 0.93 24.55 23.27
CA ILE A 139 -0.52 24.62 23.45
C ILE A 139 -1.23 23.53 22.65
N GLU A 140 -2.48 23.26 23.01
CA GLU A 140 -3.33 22.37 22.23
C GLU A 140 -3.43 22.85 20.76
N GLY A 141 -3.30 21.91 19.81
CA GLY A 141 -3.34 22.20 18.38
C GLY A 141 -2.05 22.75 17.78
N ALA A 142 -1.00 23.01 18.58
CA ALA A 142 0.34 23.30 18.09
C ALA A 142 0.90 22.10 17.32
N ARG A 143 1.65 22.35 16.23
CA ARG A 143 2.11 21.30 15.31
C ARG A 143 3.52 21.47 14.80
N TRP A 144 4.17 20.32 14.60
CA TRP A 144 5.38 20.17 13.80
C TRP A 144 5.07 19.30 12.58
N LEU A 145 5.79 19.56 11.49
CA LEU A 145 5.73 18.77 10.28
C LEU A 145 7.13 18.23 10.00
N PHE A 146 7.25 16.92 9.91
CA PHE A 146 8.50 16.22 9.63
C PHE A 146 8.45 15.57 8.24
N ASP A 147 9.55 15.61 7.51
CA ASP A 147 9.70 14.86 6.25
C ASP A 147 9.91 13.35 6.52
N ALA A 148 10.08 12.58 5.43
CA ALA A 148 10.29 11.13 5.50
C ALA A 148 11.56 10.73 6.27
N ASP A 149 12.56 11.62 6.32
CA ASP A 149 13.83 11.41 7.04
C ASP A 149 13.75 11.88 8.51
N GLY A 150 12.57 12.31 8.96
CA GLY A 150 12.35 12.82 10.32
C GLY A 150 12.90 14.22 10.55
N ARG A 151 13.22 14.99 9.50
CA ARG A 151 13.67 16.38 9.62
C ARG A 151 12.49 17.33 9.69
N LEU A 152 12.57 18.33 10.57
CA LEU A 152 11.56 19.38 10.68
C LEU A 152 11.53 20.22 9.40
N ILE A 153 10.35 20.36 8.79
CA ILE A 153 10.14 21.17 7.58
C ILE A 153 9.12 22.31 7.75
N ALA A 154 8.29 22.28 8.79
CA ALA A 154 7.43 23.39 9.17
C ALA A 154 6.91 23.26 10.61
N VAL A 155 6.44 24.39 11.17
CA VAL A 155 5.70 24.44 12.44
C VAL A 155 4.44 25.29 12.28
N ARG A 156 3.46 25.08 13.16
CA ARG A 156 2.28 25.92 13.29
C ARG A 156 1.92 26.07 14.77
N ASP A 157 1.93 27.30 15.25
CA ASP A 157 1.67 27.65 16.66
C ASP A 157 2.54 26.87 17.67
N ALA A 158 3.73 26.43 17.22
CA ALA A 158 4.64 25.59 17.97
C ALA A 158 6.06 26.17 17.99
N ASP A 159 6.84 25.84 19.03
CA ASP A 159 8.24 26.20 19.13
C ASP A 159 9.12 25.22 18.30
N PRO A 160 9.86 25.69 17.28
CA PRO A 160 10.80 24.84 16.54
C PRO A 160 11.86 24.18 17.41
N LEU A 161 12.24 24.79 18.55
CA LEU A 161 13.28 24.25 19.43
C LEU A 161 12.85 22.95 20.12
N ALA A 162 11.55 22.74 20.30
CA ALA A 162 11.02 21.50 20.86
C ALA A 162 10.98 20.33 19.85
N ALA A 163 11.29 20.58 18.57
CA ALA A 163 11.16 19.57 17.52
C ALA A 163 12.07 18.35 17.73
N GLU A 164 13.25 18.53 18.34
CA GLU A 164 14.17 17.42 18.63
C GLU A 164 13.55 16.41 19.61
N ASP A 165 12.88 16.89 20.67
CA ASP A 165 12.21 16.03 21.64
C ASP A 165 11.03 15.27 21.00
N ILE A 166 10.27 15.96 20.13
CA ILE A 166 9.17 15.36 19.37
C ILE A 166 9.71 14.30 18.39
N ALA A 167 10.81 14.59 17.70
CA ALA A 167 11.41 13.72 16.71
C ALA A 167 11.85 12.36 17.29
N ARG A 168 12.24 12.31 18.57
CA ARG A 168 12.57 11.03 19.25
C ARG A 168 11.40 10.05 19.33
N SER A 169 10.17 10.52 19.18
CA SER A 169 8.96 9.69 19.18
C SER A 169 8.44 9.39 17.77
N LEU A 170 9.12 9.86 16.71
CA LEU A 170 8.76 9.54 15.33
C LEU A 170 9.04 8.08 15.01
N ARG A 171 8.11 7.49 14.26
CA ARG A 171 8.30 6.20 13.60
C ARG A 171 8.64 6.47 12.13
N PRO A 172 9.64 5.79 11.54
CA PRO A 172 10.03 6.00 10.16
C PRO A 172 8.84 5.87 9.20
N LEU A 173 8.72 6.79 8.23
CA LEU A 173 7.59 6.78 7.31
C LEU A 173 7.64 5.56 6.36
N GLU A 174 8.83 5.05 6.09
CA GLU A 174 9.06 3.81 5.33
C GLU A 174 8.37 2.58 5.94
N ASP A 175 8.24 2.54 7.27
CA ASP A 175 7.55 1.45 7.99
C ASP A 175 6.03 1.53 7.85
N ARG A 176 5.53 2.62 7.27
CA ARG A 176 4.10 2.93 7.14
C ARG A 176 3.34 2.82 8.46
N PRO A 177 3.79 3.52 9.53
CA PRO A 177 3.15 3.44 10.84
C PRO A 177 1.69 3.87 10.74
N ARG A 178 0.81 3.16 11.44
CA ARG A 178 -0.55 3.69 11.67
C ARG A 178 -0.46 4.95 12.53
N PRO A 179 -1.39 5.91 12.40
CA PRO A 179 -1.48 7.03 13.32
C PRO A 179 -1.49 6.57 14.78
N TYR A 180 -0.76 7.29 15.63
CA TYR A 180 -0.53 6.93 17.02
C TYR A 180 -0.43 8.16 17.91
N ALA A 181 -0.48 7.99 19.23
CA ALA A 181 -0.29 9.07 20.18
C ALA A 181 0.71 8.66 21.26
N GLN A 182 1.60 9.58 21.65
CA GLN A 182 2.62 9.39 22.67
C GLN A 182 2.92 10.72 23.35
N GLY A 183 2.99 10.74 24.68
CA GLY A 183 3.35 11.94 25.45
C GLY A 183 2.44 13.14 25.21
N GLY A 184 1.14 12.93 25.01
CA GLY A 184 0.19 14.02 24.71
C GLY A 184 0.28 14.58 23.29
N VAL A 185 1.03 13.94 22.39
CA VAL A 185 1.16 14.31 20.98
C VAL A 185 0.59 13.20 20.09
N ALA A 186 -0.28 13.56 19.16
CA ALA A 186 -0.72 12.67 18.07
C ALA A 186 0.25 12.77 16.90
N PHE A 187 0.65 11.64 16.34
CA PHE A 187 1.46 11.53 15.15
C PHE A 187 0.58 11.01 14.01
N VAL A 188 0.38 11.83 12.99
CA VAL A 188 -0.45 11.57 11.82
C VAL A 188 0.45 11.48 10.58
N PRO A 189 0.85 10.25 10.18
CA PRO A 189 1.68 10.05 9.01
C PRO A 189 0.86 10.11 7.72
N HIS A 190 1.34 10.88 6.76
CA HIS A 190 0.79 11.05 5.42
C HIS A 190 1.72 10.43 4.38
N PHE A 191 1.27 9.33 3.79
CA PHE A 191 2.09 8.55 2.85
C PHE A 191 1.91 9.02 1.42
N PRO A 192 2.94 8.89 0.57
CA PRO A 192 2.72 8.90 -0.86
C PRO A 192 1.81 7.72 -1.26
N ARG A 193 1.08 7.90 -2.37
CA ARG A 193 0.29 6.82 -2.96
C ARG A 193 1.22 5.67 -3.33
N ALA A 194 0.81 4.45 -3.00
CA ALA A 194 1.56 3.27 -3.39
C ALA A 194 1.45 3.10 -4.90
N ARG A 195 2.56 2.84 -5.57
CA ARG A 195 2.58 2.65 -7.01
C ARG A 195 2.41 1.18 -7.34
N LEU A 196 1.48 0.83 -8.21
CA LEU A 196 1.28 -0.53 -8.70
C LEU A 196 1.76 -0.62 -10.15
N LEU A 197 2.91 -1.24 -10.37
CA LEU A 197 3.40 -1.61 -11.71
C LEU A 197 2.84 -2.99 -12.07
N ILE A 198 1.93 -3.02 -13.04
CA ILE A 198 1.37 -4.25 -13.60
C ILE A 198 2.14 -4.61 -14.87
N VAL A 199 2.88 -5.70 -14.80
CA VAL A 199 3.62 -6.26 -15.92
C VAL A 199 2.78 -7.34 -16.58
N GLY A 200 2.20 -7.01 -17.73
CA GLY A 200 1.24 -7.81 -18.47
C GLY A 200 -0.14 -7.16 -18.54
N ALA A 201 -0.51 -6.69 -19.72
CA ALA A 201 -1.79 -6.07 -20.02
C ALA A 201 -2.90 -7.10 -20.34
N GLY A 202 -2.84 -8.31 -19.77
CA GLY A 202 -3.87 -9.35 -19.94
C GLY A 202 -5.19 -9.00 -19.24
N HIS A 203 -6.18 -9.91 -19.29
CA HIS A 203 -7.48 -9.70 -18.64
C HIS A 203 -7.39 -9.60 -17.11
N VAL A 204 -6.47 -10.34 -16.48
CA VAL A 204 -6.24 -10.24 -15.04
C VAL A 204 -5.64 -8.88 -14.69
N GLY A 205 -4.57 -8.47 -15.36
CA GLY A 205 -3.95 -7.16 -15.15
C GLY A 205 -4.93 -6.00 -15.33
N GLN A 206 -5.83 -6.10 -16.32
CA GLN A 206 -6.90 -5.11 -16.53
C GLN A 206 -7.85 -5.01 -15.33
N ARG A 207 -8.36 -6.13 -14.81
CA ARG A 207 -9.28 -6.11 -13.67
C ARG A 207 -8.60 -5.68 -12.37
N VAL A 208 -7.33 -6.03 -12.18
CA VAL A 208 -6.54 -5.54 -11.04
C VAL A 208 -6.32 -4.03 -11.15
N ALA A 209 -5.98 -3.51 -12.33
CA ALA A 209 -5.81 -2.07 -12.56
C ALA A 209 -7.07 -1.28 -12.19
N ASP A 210 -8.24 -1.78 -12.62
CA ASP A 210 -9.54 -1.14 -12.38
C ASP A 210 -9.84 -1.01 -10.87
N LEU A 211 -9.64 -2.10 -10.11
CA LEU A 211 -9.86 -2.12 -8.66
C LEU A 211 -8.77 -1.36 -7.88
N ALA A 212 -7.51 -1.52 -8.28
CA ALA A 212 -6.39 -0.88 -7.59
C ALA A 212 -6.47 0.64 -7.67
N GLY A 213 -6.96 1.19 -8.78
CA GLY A 213 -7.23 2.63 -8.92
C GLY A 213 -8.20 3.16 -7.86
N ASP A 214 -9.24 2.40 -7.51
CA ASP A 214 -10.20 2.75 -6.44
C ASP A 214 -9.63 2.58 -5.04
N LEU A 215 -8.60 1.75 -4.92
CA LEU A 215 -7.97 1.41 -3.64
C LEU A 215 -6.76 2.28 -3.33
N ASP A 216 -6.64 3.46 -3.94
CA ASP A 216 -5.56 4.43 -3.70
C ASP A 216 -4.16 3.93 -4.13
N PHE A 217 -4.10 3.21 -5.26
CA PHE A 217 -2.83 2.94 -5.96
C PHE A 217 -2.66 3.84 -7.18
N ASP A 218 -1.43 4.28 -7.42
CA ASP A 218 -1.00 4.86 -8.71
C ASP A 218 -0.66 3.70 -9.66
N VAL A 219 -1.56 3.40 -10.58
CA VAL A 219 -1.50 2.25 -11.49
C VAL A 219 -0.67 2.57 -12.72
N TRP A 220 0.40 1.81 -12.91
CA TRP A 220 1.24 1.78 -14.09
C TRP A 220 1.11 0.42 -14.78
N VAL A 221 1.09 0.41 -16.11
CA VAL A 221 0.93 -0.82 -16.88
C VAL A 221 2.05 -0.94 -17.90
N LEU A 222 2.70 -2.10 -17.93
CA LEU A 222 3.74 -2.45 -18.89
C LEU A 222 3.30 -3.67 -19.70
N ASP A 223 3.33 -3.55 -21.03
CA ASP A 223 3.21 -4.68 -21.96
C ASP A 223 3.92 -4.34 -23.27
N ASP A 224 4.45 -5.34 -23.96
CA ASP A 224 5.08 -5.19 -25.27
C ASP A 224 4.08 -4.89 -26.41
N ARG A 225 2.78 -5.10 -26.16
CA ARG A 225 1.72 -4.92 -27.16
C ARG A 225 0.86 -3.69 -26.91
N GLY A 226 0.96 -2.71 -27.82
CA GLY A 226 0.18 -1.48 -27.74
C GLY A 226 -1.33 -1.69 -27.90
N GLU A 227 -1.78 -2.74 -28.59
CA GLU A 227 -3.20 -3.07 -28.72
C GLU A 227 -3.81 -3.60 -27.41
N TYR A 228 -2.97 -4.02 -26.46
CA TYR A 228 -3.41 -4.40 -25.11
C TYR A 228 -3.13 -3.28 -24.10
N CYS A 229 -1.95 -2.67 -24.11
CA CYS A 229 -1.58 -1.58 -23.18
C CYS A 229 -1.99 -0.23 -23.77
N ASN A 230 -3.25 0.15 -23.55
CA ASN A 230 -3.82 1.41 -24.03
C ASN A 230 -4.89 1.96 -23.10
N ARG A 231 -5.28 3.21 -23.36
CA ARG A 231 -6.21 3.96 -22.52
C ARG A 231 -7.62 3.39 -22.45
N GLU A 232 -8.11 2.81 -23.54
CA GLU A 232 -9.45 2.20 -23.59
C GLU A 232 -9.55 1.02 -22.60
N ARG A 233 -8.49 0.22 -22.54
CA ARG A 233 -8.43 -0.93 -21.64
C ARG A 233 -8.06 -0.57 -20.21
N PHE A 234 -7.28 0.50 -20.01
CA PHE A 234 -6.78 0.95 -18.71
C PHE A 234 -7.13 2.42 -18.41
N PRO A 235 -8.42 2.74 -18.24
CA PRO A 235 -8.88 4.13 -18.06
C PRO A 235 -8.46 4.74 -16.72
N LYS A 236 -8.07 3.94 -15.73
CA LYS A 236 -7.59 4.41 -14.42
C LYS A 236 -6.06 4.43 -14.29
N ALA A 237 -5.32 3.93 -15.27
CA ALA A 237 -3.86 3.96 -15.23
C ALA A 237 -3.33 5.39 -15.43
N GLN A 238 -2.35 5.78 -14.61
CA GLN A 238 -1.65 7.06 -14.71
C GLN A 238 -0.47 6.98 -15.68
N CYS A 239 0.06 5.78 -15.93
CA CYS A 239 1.19 5.56 -16.82
C CYS A 239 1.02 4.27 -17.62
N LEU A 240 1.16 4.35 -18.94
CA LEU A 240 1.19 3.20 -19.84
C LEU A 240 2.57 3.13 -20.49
N ILE A 241 3.22 1.97 -20.36
CA ILE A 241 4.56 1.70 -20.85
C ILE A 241 4.44 0.61 -21.90
N VAL A 242 4.86 0.93 -23.13
CA VAL A 242 4.76 0.02 -24.29
C VAL A 242 6.12 -0.14 -24.95
N GLY A 243 6.63 -1.36 -24.95
CA GLY A 243 7.93 -1.70 -25.54
C GLY A 243 8.44 -3.07 -25.07
N PRO A 244 9.61 -3.51 -25.55
CA PRO A 244 10.22 -4.77 -25.12
C PRO A 244 10.35 -4.82 -23.59
N MET A 245 10.06 -5.99 -23.01
CA MET A 245 9.95 -6.19 -21.57
C MET A 245 11.28 -5.89 -20.87
N ASP A 246 12.37 -6.49 -21.36
CA ASP A 246 13.73 -6.24 -20.89
C ASP A 246 14.10 -4.75 -20.93
N ALA A 247 13.85 -4.09 -22.06
CA ALA A 247 14.17 -2.68 -22.27
C ALA A 247 13.43 -1.79 -21.27
N ALA A 248 12.13 -2.01 -21.09
CA ALA A 248 11.31 -1.25 -20.18
C ALA A 248 11.72 -1.47 -18.72
N LEU A 249 11.97 -2.72 -18.31
CA LEU A 249 12.33 -3.07 -16.94
C LEU A 249 13.74 -2.57 -16.57
N ARG A 250 14.72 -2.66 -17.47
CA ARG A 250 16.05 -2.06 -17.27
C ARG A 250 15.95 -0.54 -17.05
N ARG A 251 15.19 0.16 -17.89
CA ARG A 251 14.99 1.61 -17.74
C ARG A 251 14.25 1.97 -16.46
N LEU A 252 13.26 1.17 -16.05
CA LEU A 252 12.55 1.31 -14.77
C LEU A 252 13.49 1.12 -13.56
N ARG A 253 14.54 0.30 -13.68
CA ARG A 253 15.62 0.16 -12.68
C ARG A 253 16.69 1.27 -12.76
N GLY A 254 16.58 2.17 -13.74
CA GLY A 254 17.54 3.26 -13.95
C GLY A 254 18.76 2.89 -14.79
N GLU A 255 18.74 1.74 -15.46
CA GLU A 255 19.78 1.31 -16.40
C GLU A 255 19.59 1.98 -17.78
N THR A 256 20.69 2.17 -18.50
CA THR A 256 20.67 2.66 -19.88
C THR A 256 20.30 1.55 -20.85
N CYS A 257 19.39 1.85 -21.78
CA CYS A 257 18.91 0.92 -22.80
C CYS A 257 18.50 1.74 -24.04
N GLU A 258 18.94 1.29 -25.22
CA GLU A 258 18.76 2.00 -26.49
C GLU A 258 17.44 1.63 -27.18
N GLU A 259 16.87 0.49 -26.83
CA GLU A 259 15.62 0.01 -27.37
C GLU A 259 14.46 0.97 -27.08
N PRO A 260 13.57 1.19 -28.08
CA PRO A 260 12.49 2.15 -27.94
C PRO A 260 11.44 1.64 -26.95
N VAL A 261 11.17 2.43 -25.92
CA VAL A 261 10.07 2.23 -24.97
C VAL A 261 9.23 3.49 -24.96
N ARG A 262 7.96 3.36 -25.32
CA ARG A 262 6.98 4.45 -25.31
C ARG A 262 6.37 4.56 -23.91
N VAL A 263 6.27 5.77 -23.40
CA VAL A 263 5.63 6.07 -22.11
C VAL A 263 4.55 7.11 -22.33
N GLU A 264 3.34 6.81 -21.89
CA GLU A 264 2.19 7.70 -21.96
C GLU A 264 1.70 8.01 -20.54
N TRP A 265 1.73 9.29 -20.15
CA TRP A 265 1.25 9.76 -18.86
C TRP A 265 -0.18 10.29 -18.97
N HIS A 266 -0.99 9.99 -17.96
CA HIS A 266 -2.38 10.41 -17.87
C HIS A 266 -2.73 10.94 -16.49
N THR A 267 -3.43 12.06 -16.44
CA THR A 267 -4.11 12.54 -15.23
C THR A 267 -5.26 11.57 -14.88
N PRO A 268 -5.41 11.14 -13.61
CA PRO A 268 -6.55 10.34 -13.17
C PRO A 268 -7.90 10.98 -13.57
N LEU A 269 -8.91 10.17 -13.86
CA LEU A 269 -10.25 10.67 -14.24
C LEU A 269 -10.91 11.45 -13.10
N ASP A 270 -10.74 11.01 -11.85
CA ASP A 270 -11.33 11.65 -10.67
C ASP A 270 -10.86 13.10 -10.47
N GLU A 271 -9.61 13.42 -10.84
CA GLU A 271 -9.07 14.78 -10.78
C GLU A 271 -9.71 15.69 -11.85
N ARG A 272 -10.17 15.13 -12.97
CA ARG A 272 -10.89 15.86 -14.03
C ARG A 272 -12.32 16.19 -13.63
N GLU A 273 -13.03 15.24 -13.01
CA GLU A 273 -14.41 15.45 -12.55
C GLU A 273 -14.51 16.47 -11.41
N VAL A 274 -13.57 16.45 -10.47
CA VAL A 274 -13.46 17.48 -9.42
C VAL A 274 -13.11 18.85 -10.04
N GLY A 275 -12.25 18.87 -11.06
CA GLY A 275 -11.91 20.07 -11.81
C GLY A 275 -13.09 20.66 -12.60
N GLU A 276 -13.94 19.82 -13.20
CA GLU A 276 -15.15 20.25 -13.93
C GLU A 276 -16.24 20.77 -13.00
N GLN A 277 -16.46 20.15 -11.84
CA GLN A 277 -17.35 20.70 -10.81
C GLN A 277 -16.87 22.05 -10.25
N GLN A 278 -15.55 22.32 -10.27
CA GLN A 278 -14.98 23.59 -9.84
C GLN A 278 -14.95 24.66 -10.94
N ARG A 279 -14.78 24.27 -12.22
CA ARG A 279 -14.74 25.19 -13.38
C ARG A 279 -16.08 25.89 -13.65
N GLY A 280 -17.18 25.39 -13.10
CA GLY A 280 -18.50 26.04 -13.20
C GLY A 280 -18.62 27.43 -12.56
N LYS A 281 -17.65 27.91 -11.74
CA LYS A 281 -17.77 29.21 -11.03
C LYS A 281 -16.50 30.07 -10.87
N ALA A 282 -15.39 29.78 -11.54
CA ALA A 282 -14.22 30.69 -11.49
C ALA A 282 -13.52 30.76 -12.85
N ALA A 283 -13.87 31.79 -13.63
CA ALA A 283 -13.04 32.24 -14.74
C ALA A 283 -11.89 33.09 -14.17
N GLY A 284 -10.65 32.69 -14.46
CA GLY A 284 -9.48 33.56 -14.28
C GLY A 284 -8.63 33.29 -13.03
N ALA A 285 -8.01 32.12 -12.96
CA ALA A 285 -6.69 31.99 -12.34
C ALA A 285 -5.98 30.81 -13.02
N ALA A 286 -5.02 31.10 -13.90
CA ALA A 286 -4.12 30.08 -14.42
C ALA A 286 -3.31 29.56 -13.22
N GLY A 287 -3.63 28.34 -12.77
CA GLY A 287 -2.80 27.62 -11.81
C GLY A 287 -1.39 27.41 -12.39
N PRO A 288 -0.37 27.25 -11.53
CA PRO A 288 0.97 26.90 -11.99
C PRO A 288 0.93 25.55 -12.72
N PRO A 289 1.89 25.29 -13.64
CA PRO A 289 1.78 24.20 -14.59
C PRO A 289 1.71 22.85 -13.88
N GLU A 290 0.87 21.94 -14.42
CA GLU A 290 1.05 20.51 -14.23
C GLU A 290 2.54 20.21 -14.42
N HIS A 291 3.17 19.56 -13.45
CA HIS A 291 4.55 19.12 -13.63
C HIS A 291 4.61 18.30 -14.91
N ASP A 292 5.35 18.81 -15.90
CA ASP A 292 5.58 18.15 -17.17
C ASP A 292 6.37 16.85 -16.92
N ARG A 293 5.63 15.78 -16.61
CA ARG A 293 6.16 14.42 -16.40
C ARG A 293 6.51 13.75 -17.73
N SER A 294 6.27 14.39 -18.88
CA SER A 294 6.48 13.79 -20.20
C SER A 294 7.97 13.49 -20.50
N HIS A 295 8.90 14.10 -19.76
CA HIS A 295 10.33 13.98 -19.98
C HIS A 295 11.09 13.05 -19.00
N VAL A 296 10.44 12.55 -17.95
CA VAL A 296 11.10 11.68 -16.95
C VAL A 296 10.60 10.25 -17.11
N PHE A 297 11.53 9.32 -17.38
CA PHE A 297 11.20 7.90 -17.42
C PHE A 297 10.87 7.41 -15.99
N PRO A 298 9.76 6.68 -15.81
CA PRO A 298 9.38 6.14 -14.50
C PRO A 298 10.49 5.32 -13.85
N ARG A 299 10.57 5.29 -12.51
CA ARG A 299 11.50 4.43 -11.76
C ARG A 299 10.77 3.53 -10.76
N ILE A 300 11.31 2.35 -10.53
CA ILE A 300 10.95 1.47 -9.43
C ILE A 300 11.71 1.95 -8.19
N ASP A 301 10.99 2.04 -7.07
CA ASP A 301 11.48 2.48 -5.76
C ASP A 301 10.80 1.65 -4.64
N HIS A 302 11.16 1.94 -3.39
CA HIS A 302 10.60 1.31 -2.19
C HIS A 302 9.11 1.64 -1.91
N HIS A 303 8.44 2.40 -2.78
CA HIS A 303 6.98 2.61 -2.78
C HIS A 303 6.28 1.84 -3.91
N THR A 304 7.03 1.11 -4.72
CA THR A 304 6.53 0.39 -5.88
C THR A 304 6.17 -1.05 -5.54
N TYR A 305 4.99 -1.49 -5.99
CA TYR A 305 4.45 -2.84 -5.94
C TYR A 305 4.45 -3.38 -7.36
N CYS A 306 5.18 -4.46 -7.61
CA CYS A 306 5.27 -5.08 -8.92
C CYS A 306 4.39 -6.32 -8.98
N LEU A 307 3.50 -6.36 -9.97
CA LEU A 307 2.60 -7.46 -10.24
C LEU A 307 2.92 -8.07 -11.60
N ILE A 308 3.36 -9.32 -11.62
CA ILE A 308 3.69 -10.06 -12.84
C ILE A 308 2.49 -10.92 -13.23
N VAL A 309 1.81 -10.53 -14.30
CA VAL A 309 0.58 -11.13 -14.84
C VAL A 309 0.65 -11.24 -16.37
N THR A 310 1.76 -11.76 -16.89
CA THR A 310 2.03 -11.83 -18.32
C THR A 310 1.30 -13.01 -19.00
N ARG A 311 1.56 -13.21 -20.29
CA ARG A 311 0.88 -14.21 -21.14
C ARG A 311 1.49 -15.60 -21.10
N GLY A 312 2.60 -15.82 -20.40
CA GLY A 312 3.28 -17.10 -20.50
C GLY A 312 4.49 -17.24 -19.62
N HIS A 313 4.92 -18.49 -19.48
CA HIS A 313 6.02 -18.90 -18.61
C HIS A 313 7.31 -18.10 -18.83
N HIS A 314 7.73 -17.94 -20.09
CA HIS A 314 8.95 -17.20 -20.43
C HIS A 314 8.87 -15.70 -20.10
N HIS A 315 7.71 -15.07 -20.34
CA HIS A 315 7.55 -13.63 -20.08
C HIS A 315 7.44 -13.34 -18.58
N ASP A 316 6.82 -14.27 -17.83
CA ASP A 316 6.78 -14.19 -16.36
C ASP A 316 8.18 -14.34 -15.76
N GLU A 317 8.99 -15.25 -16.30
CA GLU A 317 10.38 -15.47 -15.89
C GLU A 317 11.27 -14.28 -16.21
N GLU A 318 11.20 -13.74 -17.43
CA GLU A 318 11.92 -12.53 -17.84
C GLU A 318 11.55 -11.34 -16.94
N ALA A 319 10.25 -11.12 -16.69
CA ALA A 319 9.82 -10.05 -15.79
C ALA A 319 10.35 -10.26 -14.37
N LEU A 320 10.30 -11.50 -13.87
CA LEU A 320 10.76 -11.81 -12.52
C LEU A 320 12.28 -11.67 -12.40
N TYR A 321 13.05 -11.99 -13.44
CA TYR A 321 14.51 -11.80 -13.47
C TYR A 321 14.88 -10.35 -13.12
N TYR A 322 14.25 -9.36 -13.74
CA TYR A 322 14.53 -7.95 -13.46
C TYR A 322 13.94 -7.47 -12.13
N LEU A 323 12.81 -8.03 -11.70
CA LEU A 323 12.04 -7.53 -10.56
C LEU A 323 12.44 -8.18 -9.23
N ALA A 324 12.91 -9.42 -9.22
CA ALA A 324 13.24 -10.18 -8.01
C ALA A 324 14.32 -9.52 -7.16
N GLU A 325 15.22 -8.73 -7.76
CA GLU A 325 16.29 -7.99 -7.05
C GLU A 325 16.07 -6.47 -7.08
N SER A 326 14.92 -6.01 -7.55
CA SER A 326 14.58 -4.57 -7.56
C SER A 326 14.32 -4.02 -6.16
N GLU A 327 14.41 -2.69 -6.02
CA GLU A 327 14.04 -1.97 -4.79
C GLU A 327 12.53 -1.96 -4.49
N ALA A 328 11.71 -2.61 -5.32
CA ALA A 328 10.27 -2.69 -5.11
C ALA A 328 9.92 -3.26 -3.74
N ARG A 329 8.98 -2.61 -3.05
CA ARG A 329 8.45 -3.03 -1.74
C ARG A 329 7.78 -4.40 -1.79
N TYR A 330 7.17 -4.71 -2.92
CA TYR A 330 6.44 -5.94 -3.14
C TYR A 330 6.68 -6.41 -4.57
N VAL A 331 6.96 -7.71 -4.72
CA VAL A 331 7.02 -8.38 -6.01
C VAL A 331 6.14 -9.60 -5.90
N GLY A 332 5.20 -9.74 -6.82
CA GLY A 332 4.35 -10.92 -6.85
C GLY A 332 4.15 -11.45 -8.26
N LEU A 333 4.01 -12.76 -8.34
CA LEU A 333 3.90 -13.51 -9.58
C LEU A 333 2.60 -14.33 -9.60
N ILE A 334 1.81 -14.17 -10.66
CA ILE A 334 0.66 -15.04 -10.91
C ILE A 334 1.12 -16.39 -11.47
N GLY A 335 0.46 -17.47 -11.07
CA GLY A 335 0.70 -18.76 -11.69
C GLY A 335 0.22 -19.94 -10.89
N SER A 336 0.15 -21.10 -11.56
CA SER A 336 0.03 -22.37 -10.85
C SER A 336 1.33 -22.66 -10.10
N ARG A 337 1.21 -23.41 -9.00
CA ARG A 337 2.36 -23.84 -8.18
C ARG A 337 3.44 -24.53 -9.03
N ARG A 338 3.03 -25.36 -9.99
CA ARG A 338 3.94 -26.03 -10.93
C ARG A 338 4.72 -25.02 -11.80
N LYS A 339 4.04 -24.03 -12.38
CA LYS A 339 4.69 -23.01 -13.22
C LYS A 339 5.72 -22.22 -12.40
N ILE A 340 5.34 -21.79 -11.21
CA ILE A 340 6.23 -21.01 -10.32
C ILE A 340 7.46 -21.82 -9.93
N LYS A 341 7.31 -23.13 -9.64
CA LYS A 341 8.46 -24.01 -9.33
C LYS A 341 9.49 -24.05 -10.46
N LEU A 342 9.03 -24.12 -11.72
CA LEU A 342 9.91 -24.12 -12.88
C LEU A 342 10.64 -22.78 -13.00
N ILE A 343 9.90 -21.67 -12.96
CA ILE A 343 10.49 -20.31 -13.02
C ILE A 343 11.55 -20.13 -11.93
N PHE A 344 11.25 -20.50 -10.69
CA PHE A 344 12.18 -20.32 -9.58
C PHE A 344 13.43 -21.20 -9.77
N GLY A 345 13.26 -22.44 -10.21
CA GLY A 345 14.39 -23.33 -10.50
C GLY A 345 15.29 -22.82 -11.63
N ASP A 346 14.70 -22.17 -12.63
CA ASP A 346 15.42 -21.62 -13.78
C ASP A 346 16.19 -20.36 -13.36
N LEU A 347 15.54 -19.43 -12.65
CA LEU A 347 16.18 -18.22 -12.13
C LEU A 347 17.30 -18.50 -11.11
N LEU A 348 17.16 -19.53 -10.27
CA LEU A 348 18.23 -19.98 -9.37
C LEU A 348 19.45 -20.47 -10.16
N ARG A 349 19.24 -21.18 -11.28
CA ARG A 349 20.32 -21.63 -12.17
C ARG A 349 20.97 -20.46 -12.92
N GLU A 350 20.21 -19.41 -13.20
CA GLU A 350 20.71 -18.16 -13.79
C GLU A 350 21.41 -17.24 -12.78
N GLY A 351 21.37 -17.58 -11.49
CA GLY A 351 22.14 -16.91 -10.44
C GLY A 351 21.39 -15.86 -9.63
N ILE A 352 20.05 -15.76 -9.78
CA ILE A 352 19.23 -14.93 -8.89
C ILE A 352 19.34 -15.46 -7.46
N ALA A 353 19.58 -14.54 -6.50
CA ALA A 353 19.73 -14.92 -5.11
C ALA A 353 18.48 -15.65 -4.55
N PRO A 354 18.62 -16.76 -3.81
CA PRO A 354 17.49 -17.43 -3.16
C PRO A 354 16.66 -16.48 -2.29
N GLU A 355 17.32 -15.57 -1.58
CA GLU A 355 16.70 -14.54 -0.74
C GLU A 355 15.81 -13.58 -1.56
N ALA A 356 16.24 -13.24 -2.78
CA ALA A 356 15.48 -12.41 -3.70
C ALA A 356 14.21 -13.11 -4.19
N LEU A 357 14.22 -14.44 -4.32
CA LEU A 357 13.04 -15.23 -4.64
C LEU A 357 12.14 -15.51 -3.41
N ARG A 358 12.71 -15.62 -2.19
CA ARG A 358 11.92 -15.82 -0.95
C ARG A 358 10.97 -14.65 -0.67
N ARG A 359 11.32 -13.43 -1.06
CA ARG A 359 10.44 -12.25 -0.93
C ARG A 359 9.34 -12.17 -2.00
N VAL A 360 9.35 -13.05 -3.00
CA VAL A 360 8.37 -13.03 -4.10
C VAL A 360 7.09 -13.71 -3.65
N HIS A 361 5.99 -13.00 -3.80
CA HIS A 361 4.65 -13.49 -3.49
C HIS A 361 4.10 -14.32 -4.65
N ALA A 362 4.22 -15.65 -4.54
CA ALA A 362 3.82 -16.57 -5.59
C ALA A 362 3.26 -17.89 -5.00
N PRO A 363 2.00 -18.28 -5.30
CA PRO A 363 1.05 -17.61 -6.19
C PRO A 363 0.44 -16.33 -5.57
N LEU A 364 0.22 -15.33 -6.42
CA LEU A 364 -0.42 -14.09 -6.01
C LEU A 364 -1.85 -14.26 -5.46
N GLY A 365 -2.21 -13.35 -4.57
CA GLY A 365 -3.52 -13.21 -3.96
C GLY A 365 -3.70 -14.04 -2.69
N ILE A 366 -4.52 -13.53 -1.77
CA ILE A 366 -4.97 -14.29 -0.58
C ILE A 366 -5.88 -15.45 -0.98
N ASP A 367 -5.82 -16.56 -0.24
CA ASP A 367 -6.64 -17.71 -0.58
C ASP A 367 -8.10 -17.55 -0.15
N ILE A 368 -8.94 -17.13 -1.09
CA ILE A 368 -10.39 -16.98 -0.91
C ILE A 368 -11.20 -17.95 -1.79
N GLY A 369 -10.53 -18.93 -2.41
CA GLY A 369 -11.18 -19.89 -3.30
C GLY A 369 -11.58 -19.33 -4.68
N SER A 370 -10.93 -18.25 -5.14
CA SER A 370 -11.25 -17.56 -6.40
C SER A 370 -11.33 -18.51 -7.61
N GLN A 371 -12.40 -18.39 -8.39
CA GLN A 371 -12.67 -19.13 -9.63
C GLN A 371 -12.71 -18.21 -10.85
N THR A 372 -13.11 -16.96 -10.67
CA THR A 372 -13.28 -15.99 -11.76
C THR A 372 -12.21 -14.90 -11.76
N VAL A 373 -11.98 -14.25 -12.91
CA VAL A 373 -11.00 -13.14 -13.02
C VAL A 373 -11.32 -12.00 -12.04
N PRO A 374 -12.58 -11.56 -11.84
CA PRO A 374 -12.91 -10.57 -10.80
C PRO A 374 -12.57 -11.03 -9.38
N GLU A 375 -12.87 -12.28 -9.02
CA GLU A 375 -12.51 -12.83 -7.70
C GLU A 375 -11.00 -12.92 -7.50
N ILE A 376 -10.25 -13.27 -8.55
CA ILE A 376 -8.78 -13.23 -8.53
C ILE A 376 -8.33 -11.79 -8.29
N ALA A 377 -8.88 -10.80 -9.00
CA ALA A 377 -8.51 -9.40 -8.81
C ALA A 377 -8.80 -8.91 -7.38
N VAL A 378 -9.93 -9.30 -6.77
CA VAL A 378 -10.24 -9.01 -5.35
C VAL A 378 -9.20 -9.65 -4.42
N SER A 379 -8.87 -10.92 -4.64
CA SER A 379 -7.84 -11.65 -3.87
C SER A 379 -6.47 -10.96 -3.93
N ILE A 380 -6.06 -10.53 -5.14
CA ILE A 380 -4.82 -9.79 -5.38
C ILE A 380 -4.84 -8.44 -4.67
N CYS A 381 -5.88 -7.63 -4.88
CA CYS A 381 -6.01 -6.32 -4.26
C CYS A 381 -6.07 -6.40 -2.73
N ALA A 382 -6.72 -7.42 -2.16
CA ALA A 382 -6.74 -7.65 -0.72
C ALA A 382 -5.34 -7.94 -0.16
N GLU A 383 -4.53 -8.75 -0.86
CA GLU A 383 -3.11 -8.96 -0.52
C GLU A 383 -2.32 -7.65 -0.58
N LEU A 384 -2.44 -6.88 -1.68
CA LEU A 384 -1.73 -5.61 -1.84
C LEU A 384 -2.08 -4.61 -0.74
N VAL A 385 -3.36 -4.49 -0.38
CA VAL A 385 -3.83 -3.63 0.72
C VAL A 385 -3.29 -4.12 2.06
N ALA A 386 -3.27 -5.43 2.31
CA ALA A 386 -2.68 -6.00 3.52
C ALA A 386 -1.19 -5.66 3.62
N HIS A 387 -0.42 -5.82 2.53
CA HIS A 387 0.99 -5.43 2.51
C HIS A 387 1.20 -3.92 2.71
N ARG A 388 0.34 -3.08 2.13
CA ARG A 388 0.40 -1.62 2.31
C ARG A 388 0.14 -1.18 3.75
N ASN A 389 -0.79 -1.84 4.44
CA ASN A 389 -1.31 -1.38 5.73
C ASN A 389 -0.79 -2.17 6.94
N LEU A 390 -0.28 -3.39 6.73
CA LEU A 390 0.18 -4.33 7.76
C LEU A 390 1.61 -4.81 7.54
N GLY A 391 2.25 -4.47 6.41
CA GLY A 391 3.55 -4.99 6.00
C GLY A 391 3.50 -6.44 5.46
N SER A 392 2.50 -7.24 5.85
CA SER A 392 2.29 -8.59 5.32
C SER A 392 0.84 -9.05 5.44
N VAL A 393 0.49 -10.11 4.71
CA VAL A 393 -0.78 -10.83 4.92
C VAL A 393 -0.79 -11.48 6.30
N PRO A 394 -1.90 -11.35 7.09
CA PRO A 394 -2.02 -12.02 8.37
C PRO A 394 -1.86 -13.55 8.23
N PRO A 395 -1.27 -14.23 9.22
CA PRO A 395 -0.90 -15.65 9.10
C PRO A 395 -2.05 -16.57 8.65
N GLY A 396 -3.27 -16.33 9.13
CA GLY A 396 -4.45 -17.13 8.78
C GLY A 396 -4.92 -17.02 7.32
N TYR A 397 -4.43 -16.04 6.56
CA TYR A 397 -4.76 -15.84 5.15
C TYR A 397 -3.55 -16.01 4.23
N ARG A 398 -2.38 -16.33 4.79
CA ARG A 398 -1.12 -16.44 4.05
C ARG A 398 -1.07 -17.79 3.32
N ARG A 399 -0.76 -17.76 2.03
CA ARG A 399 -0.38 -18.97 1.28
C ARG A 399 1.07 -19.34 1.64
N PRO A 400 1.40 -20.62 1.87
CA PRO A 400 2.78 -21.04 2.09
C PRO A 400 3.65 -20.62 0.89
N SER A 401 4.83 -20.07 1.15
CA SER A 401 5.79 -19.77 0.09
C SER A 401 6.23 -21.06 -0.58
N LEU A 402 6.31 -21.06 -1.90
CA LEU A 402 6.79 -22.21 -2.64
C LEU A 402 8.26 -22.51 -2.31
N MET A 403 9.07 -21.50 -2.00
CA MET A 403 10.46 -21.69 -1.56
C MET A 403 10.54 -22.44 -0.23
N ASP A 404 9.69 -22.10 0.74
CA ASP A 404 9.64 -22.81 2.03
C ASP A 404 9.30 -24.29 1.83
N GLU A 405 8.40 -24.59 0.89
CA GLU A 405 8.03 -25.96 0.56
C GLU A 405 9.11 -26.72 -0.21
N LEU A 406 9.83 -26.05 -1.11
CA LEU A 406 10.97 -26.64 -1.82
C LEU A 406 12.06 -27.02 -0.84
N GLU A 407 12.43 -26.12 0.08
CA GLU A 407 13.41 -26.41 1.13
C GLU A 407 12.92 -27.52 2.07
N ALA A 408 11.64 -27.53 2.45
CA ALA A 408 11.08 -28.60 3.27
C ALA A 408 11.10 -29.97 2.57
N ASN A 409 10.96 -30.00 1.24
CA ASN A 409 11.12 -31.21 0.45
C ASN A 409 12.58 -31.63 0.31
N ASP A 410 13.49 -30.68 0.08
CA ASP A 410 14.93 -30.98 -0.04
C ASP A 410 15.49 -31.50 1.28
N ARG A 411 15.09 -30.93 2.41
CA ARG A 411 15.42 -31.47 3.75
C ARG A 411 14.86 -32.88 3.94
N ARG A 412 13.59 -33.12 3.62
CA ARG A 412 12.99 -34.48 3.68
C ARG A 412 13.71 -35.48 2.78
N ASN A 413 14.11 -35.07 1.59
CA ASN A 413 14.84 -35.93 0.64
C ASN A 413 16.28 -36.19 1.10
N ALA A 414 16.95 -35.19 1.67
CA ALA A 414 18.29 -35.34 2.26
C ALA A 414 18.25 -36.28 3.48
N ASP A 415 17.27 -36.12 4.38
CA ASP A 415 17.08 -36.98 5.54
C ASP A 415 16.76 -38.43 5.12
N ALA A 416 15.95 -38.62 4.08
CA ALA A 416 15.66 -39.93 3.50
C ALA A 416 16.90 -40.57 2.83
N ALA A 417 17.74 -39.77 2.17
CA ALA A 417 18.98 -40.25 1.56
C ALA A 417 20.02 -40.68 2.61
N VAL A 418 20.11 -39.95 3.74
CA VAL A 418 20.96 -40.31 4.88
C VAL A 418 20.46 -41.60 5.56
N SER A 419 19.14 -41.75 5.71
CA SER A 419 18.52 -42.97 6.25
C SER A 419 18.78 -44.21 5.38
N CYS A 420 18.72 -44.09 4.05
CA CYS A 420 19.02 -45.21 3.14
C CYS A 420 20.50 -45.62 3.14
N GLN A 421 21.44 -44.70 3.42
CA GLN A 421 22.87 -45.02 3.45
C GLN A 421 23.31 -45.72 4.74
N SER A 422 22.49 -45.71 5.80
CA SER A 422 22.74 -46.48 7.03
C SER A 422 22.30 -47.95 6.97
N GLU A 423 21.59 -48.38 5.92
CA GLU A 423 21.05 -49.76 5.82
C GLU A 423 21.81 -50.70 4.89
N THR A 424 22.87 -50.25 4.20
CA THR A 424 23.70 -51.15 3.38
C THR A 424 24.98 -51.56 4.11
N SER A 425 24.87 -52.55 5.01
CA SER A 425 26.03 -53.35 5.45
C SER A 425 26.34 -54.44 4.41
N PRO A 426 27.62 -54.75 4.11
CA PRO A 426 27.96 -55.77 3.12
C PRO A 426 27.74 -57.17 3.71
N VAL A 427 26.85 -57.96 3.11
CA VAL A 427 26.71 -59.38 3.40
C VAL A 427 27.91 -60.12 2.80
N THR A 428 28.76 -60.65 3.67
CA THR A 428 29.89 -61.52 3.34
C THR A 428 29.38 -62.91 2.94
N SER A 429 29.84 -63.38 1.78
CA SER A 429 29.63 -64.76 1.31
C SER A 429 30.63 -65.72 1.94
N ALA A 430 30.15 -66.74 2.65
CA ALA A 430 30.88 -67.98 2.91
C ALA A 430 29.88 -69.15 2.94
N GLY A 431 30.07 -70.12 2.05
CA GLY A 431 29.22 -71.31 1.98
C GLY A 431 29.76 -72.49 2.80
N THR A 432 28.89 -73.45 3.11
CA THR A 432 29.18 -74.89 2.96
C THR A 432 27.92 -75.75 3.17
N ALA A 433 27.76 -76.71 2.26
CA ALA A 433 27.10 -78.03 2.27
C ALA A 433 26.19 -78.51 3.43
N GLY A 434 25.11 -79.22 3.07
CA GLY A 434 24.47 -80.21 3.95
C GLY A 434 23.11 -80.72 3.42
N GLY A 435 23.04 -81.98 2.98
CA GLY A 435 21.87 -82.59 2.33
C GLY A 435 20.64 -82.86 3.22
N GLY A 436 19.57 -83.36 2.60
CA GLY A 436 18.45 -83.98 3.33
C GLY A 436 17.10 -83.94 2.61
N ALA A 437 16.57 -85.12 2.26
CA ALA A 437 15.34 -85.33 1.51
C ALA A 437 14.07 -85.41 2.38
N LYS A 438 12.91 -85.52 1.68
CA LYS A 438 11.51 -85.78 2.13
C LYS A 438 10.70 -84.51 2.43
N GLY A 439 9.43 -84.32 2.05
CA GLY A 439 8.37 -85.20 1.54
C GLY A 439 7.04 -84.76 2.19
N GLY A 440 5.91 -84.84 1.46
CA GLY A 440 4.54 -84.66 1.99
C GLY A 440 4.03 -83.21 1.94
N ASP A 441 3.09 -82.81 1.09
CA ASP A 441 1.66 -83.18 0.95
C ASP A 441 0.73 -82.40 1.93
N ARG A 442 -0.27 -81.73 1.32
CA ARG A 442 -1.57 -81.23 1.83
C ARG A 442 -1.66 -80.06 2.82
N ASP A 443 -2.38 -79.00 2.44
CA ASP A 443 -3.82 -78.79 2.69
C ASP A 443 -4.17 -77.28 2.69
N ALA A 444 -5.22 -76.94 1.94
CA ALA A 444 -6.02 -75.72 2.08
C ALA A 444 -6.98 -75.88 3.31
N PRO A 445 -7.91 -74.96 3.69
CA PRO A 445 -8.39 -73.77 2.98
C PRO A 445 -8.76 -72.55 3.87
N MET A 446 -9.33 -71.52 3.20
CA MET A 446 -10.36 -70.56 3.64
C MET A 446 -10.71 -70.44 5.13
N GLU A 447 -10.83 -69.20 5.61
CA GLU A 447 -12.11 -68.71 6.15
C GLU A 447 -12.25 -67.18 6.12
N ARG A 448 -13.50 -66.75 5.89
CA ARG A 448 -14.03 -65.39 5.90
C ARG A 448 -14.53 -65.01 7.29
N SER A 449 -15.06 -63.78 7.40
CA SER A 449 -16.00 -63.26 8.41
C SER A 449 -15.32 -62.82 9.72
N ASP A 450 -15.64 -61.74 10.43
CA ASP A 450 -16.57 -60.60 10.36
C ASP A 450 -15.83 -59.47 11.12
N SER A 451 -16.13 -58.17 11.10
CA SER A 451 -17.34 -57.34 10.93
C SER A 451 -16.89 -55.88 10.77
#